data_AF-G9WWJ9-F1
#
_entry.id   AF-G9WWJ9-F1
#
_cell.length_a   1.000
_cell.length_b   1.000
_cell.length_c   1.000
_cell.angle_alpha   90.00
_cell.angle_beta   90.00
_cell.angle_gamma   90.00
#
_symmetry.space_group_name_H-M   'P 1'
#
loop_
_entity.id
_entity.type
_entity.pdbx_description
1 polymer ?
#
loop_
_entity_poly.entity_id
_entity_poly.type
_entity_poly.pdbx_seq_one_letter_code
_entity_poly.pdbx_strand_id
1 'polypeptide(L)'
;MEKKGIATDKGNINREIKHQNMILREISRRIKALLNWIRGIGKEEKVENENIKSTLPTKENLLSVLENLIRKNADKNNADLEKYIESYQLLKEKNITSINQLKESITDLRDKNYKTTRALKDTEKKIDDRTQLVDQSEKYLKYKDIYKAYTKLKKREQEDFYNEHTAELILFESAKKYLKEQLGESKTLAISKWKSEVANLKKEKKSLYNQILEIREEVE
;
A
#
# COMPACT_ATOMS: atom_id res chain seq x y z
N MET A 1 -2.83 2.87 -26.05
CA MET A 1 -4.13 3.16 -25.40
C MET A 1 -4.99 1.92 -25.49
N GLU A 2 -5.28 1.25 -24.37
CA GLU A 2 -6.11 0.04 -24.38
C GLU A 2 -7.60 0.38 -24.53
N LYS A 3 -8.33 -0.38 -25.35
CA LYS A 3 -9.76 -0.19 -25.61
C LYS A 3 -10.56 -0.42 -24.32
N LYS A 4 -11.43 0.54 -23.98
CA LYS A 4 -12.36 0.44 -22.84
C LYS A 4 -13.22 -0.83 -22.98
N GLY A 5 -13.24 -1.68 -21.95
CA GLY A 5 -14.25 -2.74 -21.79
C GLY A 5 -13.78 -4.19 -21.84
N ILE A 6 -12.53 -4.49 -22.21
CA ILE A 6 -12.01 -5.87 -22.21
C ILE A 6 -11.27 -6.14 -20.88
N ALA A 7 -11.61 -7.23 -20.20
CA ALA A 7 -10.88 -7.68 -19.02
C ALA A 7 -9.54 -8.31 -19.46
N THR A 8 -8.45 -7.59 -19.27
CA THR A 8 -7.08 -8.09 -19.44
C THR A 8 -6.42 -8.22 -18.06
N ASP A 9 -5.48 -9.14 -17.91
CA ASP A 9 -4.76 -9.31 -16.63
C ASP A 9 -4.08 -8.01 -16.18
N LYS A 10 -3.48 -7.27 -17.12
CA LYS A 10 -2.91 -5.93 -16.87
C LYS A 10 -3.98 -4.91 -16.45
N GLY A 11 -5.14 -4.93 -17.09
CA GLY A 11 -6.26 -4.04 -16.75
C GLY A 11 -6.82 -4.32 -15.36
N ASN A 12 -6.93 -5.60 -14.97
CA ASN A 12 -7.37 -6.02 -13.64
C ASN A 12 -6.39 -5.58 -12.55
N ILE A 13 -5.09 -5.79 -12.77
CA ILE A 13 -4.03 -5.34 -11.85
C ILE A 13 -4.09 -3.81 -11.65
N ASN A 14 -4.26 -3.04 -12.72
CA ASN A 14 -4.35 -1.57 -12.61
C ASN A 14 -5.60 -1.10 -11.84
N ARG A 15 -6.74 -1.77 -12.00
CA ARG A 15 -7.96 -1.46 -11.23
C ARG A 15 -7.75 -1.73 -9.75
N GLU A 16 -7.14 -2.87 -9.42
CA GLU A 16 -6.80 -3.23 -8.05
C GLU A 16 -5.87 -2.20 -7.42
N ILE A 17 -4.78 -1.83 -8.10
CA ILE A 17 -3.85 -0.79 -7.62
C ILE A 17 -4.57 0.53 -7.37
N LYS A 18 -5.50 0.93 -8.26
CA LYS A 18 -6.27 2.17 -8.07
C LYS A 18 -7.16 2.09 -6.83
N HIS A 19 -7.83 0.96 -6.62
CA HIS A 19 -8.68 0.73 -5.46
C HIS A 19 -7.88 0.78 -4.15
N GLN A 20 -6.75 0.07 -4.10
CA GLN A 20 -5.85 0.06 -2.94
C GLN A 20 -5.33 1.46 -2.61
N ASN A 21 -4.91 2.23 -3.61
CA ASN A 21 -4.45 3.61 -3.42
C ASN A 21 -5.55 4.54 -2.89
N MET A 22 -6.81 4.30 -3.24
CA MET A 22 -7.93 5.06 -2.71
C MET A 22 -8.13 4.79 -1.22
N ILE A 23 -8.06 3.52 -0.79
CA ILE A 23 -8.13 3.12 0.63
C ILE A 23 -7.01 3.80 1.43
N LEU A 24 -5.77 3.72 0.95
CA LEU A 24 -4.61 4.32 1.63
C LEU A 24 -4.75 5.84 1.82
N ARG A 25 -5.28 6.53 0.80
CA ARG A 25 -5.54 7.97 0.88
C ARG A 25 -6.62 8.29 1.90
N GLU A 26 -7.65 7.46 1.98
CA GLU A 26 -8.74 7.64 2.91
C GLU A 26 -8.29 7.47 4.37
N ILE A 27 -7.56 6.40 4.67
CA ILE A 27 -6.93 6.19 5.99
C ILE A 27 -6.08 7.41 6.38
N SER A 28 -5.26 7.89 5.46
CA SER A 28 -4.41 9.07 5.70
C SER A 28 -5.21 10.35 5.99
N ARG A 29 -6.34 10.55 5.31
CA ARG A 29 -7.24 11.70 5.56
C ARG A 29 -7.89 11.61 6.92
N ARG A 30 -8.39 10.43 7.30
CA ARG A 30 -9.05 10.21 8.59
C ARG A 30 -8.09 10.39 9.76
N ILE A 31 -6.89 9.80 9.70
CA ILE A 31 -5.83 10.03 10.69
C ILE A 31 -5.52 11.54 10.82
N LYS A 32 -5.45 12.27 9.71
CA LYS A 32 -5.22 13.73 9.73
C LYS A 32 -6.40 14.49 10.35
N ALA A 33 -7.64 14.08 10.07
CA ALA A 33 -8.84 14.67 10.66
C ALA A 33 -8.86 14.48 12.18
N LEU A 34 -8.57 13.27 12.67
CA LEU A 34 -8.48 12.95 14.10
C LEU A 34 -7.40 13.80 14.80
N LEU A 35 -6.21 13.92 14.21
CA LEU A 35 -5.15 14.79 14.74
C LEU A 35 -5.55 16.28 14.80
N ASN A 36 -6.34 16.76 13.84
CA ASN A 36 -6.85 18.13 13.84
C ASN A 36 -7.99 18.32 14.85
N TRP A 37 -8.86 17.33 15.03
CA TRP A 37 -9.94 17.34 16.02
C TRP A 37 -9.38 17.43 17.45
N ILE A 38 -8.36 16.64 17.77
CA ILE A 38 -7.64 16.74 19.06
C ILE A 38 -7.06 18.14 19.28
N ARG A 39 -6.52 18.76 18.23
CA ARG A 39 -6.02 20.14 18.30
C ARG A 39 -7.16 21.15 18.53
N GLY A 40 -8.38 20.86 18.05
CA GLY A 40 -9.59 21.65 18.26
C GLY A 40 -10.08 21.60 19.70
N ILE A 41 -10.18 20.40 20.28
CA ILE A 41 -10.59 20.20 21.69
C ILE A 41 -9.71 21.02 22.63
N GLY A 42 -8.38 20.95 22.48
CA GLY A 42 -7.45 21.71 23.32
C GLY A 42 -7.48 23.23 23.13
N LYS A 43 -8.26 23.76 22.18
CA LYS A 43 -8.53 25.21 22.03
C LYS A 43 -9.83 25.61 22.71
N GLU A 44 -10.89 24.83 22.59
CA GLU A 44 -12.18 25.08 23.28
C GLU A 44 -11.99 25.08 24.80
N GLU A 45 -11.17 24.17 25.32
CA GLU A 45 -10.79 24.07 26.73
C GLU A 45 -10.08 25.35 27.25
N LYS A 46 -9.37 26.09 26.39
CA LYS A 46 -8.70 27.34 26.77
C LYS A 46 -9.67 28.53 26.78
N VAL A 47 -10.61 28.57 25.83
CA VAL A 47 -11.58 29.66 25.69
C VAL A 47 -12.66 29.60 26.79
N GLU A 48 -13.06 28.41 27.25
CA GLU A 48 -13.96 28.26 28.41
C GLU A 48 -13.27 28.64 29.73
N ASN A 49 -11.98 28.31 29.91
CA ASN A 49 -11.20 28.67 31.10
C ASN A 49 -10.93 30.19 31.25
N GLU A 50 -10.84 30.94 30.14
CA GLU A 50 -10.68 32.40 30.19
C GLU A 50 -11.99 33.14 30.55
N ASN A 51 -13.14 32.58 30.16
CA ASN A 51 -14.45 33.20 30.39
C ASN A 51 -15.11 32.82 31.72
N ILE A 52 -14.68 31.72 32.35
CA ILE A 52 -15.20 31.29 33.64
C ILE A 52 -14.01 31.04 34.58
N LYS A 53 -13.79 31.95 35.54
CA LYS A 53 -12.98 31.68 36.75
C LYS A 53 -13.68 30.64 37.65
N SER A 54 -14.06 29.48 37.10
CA SER A 54 -14.66 28.38 37.87
C SER A 54 -13.68 27.23 38.00
N THR A 55 -13.29 27.01 39.25
CA THR A 55 -13.00 25.73 39.92
C THR A 55 -13.56 24.46 39.25
N LEU A 56 -12.94 24.00 38.17
CA LEU A 56 -13.08 22.61 37.68
C LEU A 56 -11.68 21.97 37.68
N PRO A 57 -11.56 20.72 38.16
CA PRO A 57 -10.28 20.10 38.42
C PRO A 57 -9.55 19.88 37.10
N THR A 58 -8.29 20.27 37.07
CA THR A 58 -7.35 20.29 35.92
C THR A 58 -6.97 18.89 35.38
N LYS A 59 -7.85 17.89 35.54
CA LYS A 59 -7.72 16.50 35.10
C LYS A 59 -9.08 15.93 34.65
N GLU A 60 -9.80 16.61 33.78
CA GLU A 60 -10.99 15.99 33.19
C GLU A 60 -10.57 14.83 32.27
N ASN A 61 -11.02 13.63 32.62
CA ASN A 61 -10.89 12.44 31.79
C ASN A 61 -11.65 12.69 30.47
N LEU A 62 -11.08 12.30 29.34
CA LEU A 62 -11.67 12.49 28.00
C LEU A 62 -13.10 11.92 27.91
N LEU A 63 -13.38 10.83 28.64
CA LEU A 63 -14.71 10.25 28.76
C LEU A 63 -15.70 11.19 29.46
N SER A 64 -15.26 11.94 30.46
CA SER A 64 -16.07 12.94 31.18
C SER A 64 -16.42 14.12 30.27
N VAL A 65 -15.47 14.58 29.44
CA VAL A 65 -15.71 15.65 28.46
C VAL A 65 -16.77 15.21 27.47
N LEU A 66 -16.68 13.98 26.96
CA LEU A 66 -17.68 13.42 26.05
C LEU A 66 -19.05 13.20 26.72
N GLU A 67 -19.10 12.71 27.96
CA GLU A 67 -20.35 12.60 28.72
C GLU A 67 -21.04 13.97 28.87
N ASN A 68 -20.27 15.02 29.18
CA ASN A 68 -20.78 16.37 29.27
C ASN A 68 -21.31 16.88 27.93
N LEU A 69 -20.60 16.61 26.82
CA LEU A 69 -21.05 16.96 25.46
C LEU A 69 -22.33 16.21 25.07
N ILE A 70 -22.42 14.91 25.36
CA ILE A 70 -23.62 14.09 25.11
C ILE A 70 -24.81 14.68 25.88
N ARG A 71 -24.65 14.97 27.18
CA ARG A 71 -25.72 15.56 28.01
C ARG A 71 -26.16 16.94 27.49
N LYS A 72 -25.22 17.83 27.12
CA LYS A 72 -25.52 19.17 26.59
C LYS A 72 -26.25 19.14 25.25
N ASN A 73 -26.10 18.06 24.47
CA ASN A 73 -26.66 17.93 23.12
C ASN A 73 -27.88 16.99 23.04
N ALA A 74 -28.19 16.24 24.10
CA ALA A 74 -29.33 15.31 24.16
C ALA A 74 -30.67 15.99 23.85
N ASP A 75 -30.86 17.24 24.29
CA ASP A 75 -32.13 17.96 24.13
C ASP A 75 -32.24 18.77 22.82
N LYS A 76 -31.19 18.78 21.98
CA LYS A 76 -31.06 19.76 20.88
C LYS A 76 -31.25 19.21 19.45
N ASN A 77 -31.71 17.96 19.25
CA ASN A 77 -31.76 17.32 17.92
C ASN A 77 -30.46 17.55 17.11
N ASN A 78 -29.32 17.50 17.79
CA ASN A 78 -28.02 17.77 17.17
C ASN A 78 -27.57 16.53 16.38
N ALA A 79 -27.28 16.72 15.09
CA ALA A 79 -26.74 15.69 14.21
C ALA A 79 -25.38 15.11 14.67
N ASP A 80 -24.69 15.79 15.59
CA ASP A 80 -23.41 15.34 16.14
C ASP A 80 -23.55 14.48 17.41
N LEU A 81 -24.75 14.32 17.98
CA LEU A 81 -24.97 13.52 19.19
C LEU A 81 -24.55 12.05 19.01
N GLU A 82 -24.93 11.44 17.89
CA GLU A 82 -24.54 10.07 17.54
C GLU A 82 -23.02 9.91 17.50
N LYS A 83 -22.31 10.86 16.87
CA LYS A 83 -20.85 10.86 16.77
C LYS A 83 -20.17 10.94 18.14
N TYR A 84 -20.72 11.72 19.08
CA TYR A 84 -20.18 11.79 20.44
C TYR A 84 -20.39 10.48 21.21
N ILE A 85 -21.54 9.81 21.01
CA ILE A 85 -21.84 8.51 21.62
C ILE A 85 -20.89 7.44 21.08
N GLU A 86 -20.71 7.37 19.76
CA GLU A 86 -19.77 6.45 19.09
C GLU A 86 -18.33 6.68 19.58
N SER A 87 -17.89 7.95 19.65
CA SER A 87 -16.57 8.31 20.15
C SER A 87 -16.37 7.88 21.61
N TYR A 88 -17.39 8.06 22.46
CA TYR A 88 -17.34 7.65 23.86
C TYR A 88 -17.20 6.12 24.00
N GLN A 89 -17.98 5.35 23.24
CA GLN A 89 -17.91 3.89 23.24
C GLN A 89 -16.53 3.41 22.79
N LEU A 90 -16.01 3.94 21.69
CA LEU A 90 -14.70 3.58 21.14
C LEU A 90 -13.56 3.83 22.14
N LEU A 91 -13.56 5.00 22.78
CA LEU A 91 -12.53 5.35 23.77
C LEU A 91 -12.62 4.46 25.01
N LYS A 92 -13.84 4.09 25.43
CA LYS A 92 -14.08 3.16 26.53
C LYS A 92 -13.58 1.76 26.19
N GLU A 93 -13.87 1.25 25.00
CA GLU A 93 -13.38 -0.05 24.53
C GLU A 93 -11.86 -0.10 24.43
N LYS A 94 -11.24 0.98 23.93
CA LYS A 94 -9.77 1.10 23.83
C LYS A 94 -9.09 1.50 25.15
N ASN A 95 -9.84 1.64 26.25
CA ASN A 95 -9.35 2.08 27.56
C ASN A 95 -8.57 3.42 27.52
N ILE A 96 -8.95 4.32 26.63
CA ILE A 96 -8.33 5.65 26.46
C ILE A 96 -9.06 6.64 27.37
N THR A 97 -8.37 7.15 28.39
CA THR A 97 -8.95 8.05 29.40
C THR A 97 -8.40 9.48 29.31
N SER A 98 -7.41 9.72 28.44
CA SER A 98 -6.79 11.03 28.28
C SER A 98 -6.51 11.40 26.82
N ILE A 99 -6.46 12.71 26.56
CA ILE A 99 -6.10 13.26 25.26
C ILE A 99 -4.67 12.83 24.84
N ASN A 100 -3.75 12.71 25.80
CA ASN A 100 -2.38 12.26 25.52
C ASN A 100 -2.35 10.80 25.03
N GLN A 101 -3.05 9.89 25.70
CA GLN A 101 -3.18 8.49 25.27
C GLN A 101 -3.85 8.38 23.89
N LEU A 102 -4.88 9.20 23.63
CA LEU A 102 -5.52 9.24 22.32
C LEU A 102 -4.54 9.69 21.22
N LYS A 103 -3.74 10.73 21.51
CA LYS A 103 -2.74 11.27 20.59
C LYS A 103 -1.62 10.27 20.31
N GLU A 104 -1.15 9.55 21.32
CA GLU A 104 -0.16 8.47 21.17
C GLU A 104 -0.72 7.36 20.28
N SER A 105 -1.93 6.86 20.57
CA SER A 105 -2.60 5.82 19.77
C SER A 105 -2.75 6.20 18.29
N ILE A 106 -3.18 7.44 18.00
CA ILE A 106 -3.30 7.92 16.61
C ILE A 106 -1.92 8.08 15.94
N THR A 107 -0.89 8.45 16.70
CA THR A 107 0.48 8.55 16.18
C THR A 107 1.03 7.17 15.85
N ASP A 108 0.79 6.18 16.70
CA ASP A 108 1.15 4.77 16.46
C ASP A 108 0.44 4.22 15.22
N LEU A 109 -0.87 4.49 15.08
CA LEU A 109 -1.64 4.15 13.88
C LEU A 109 -1.05 4.77 12.61
N ARG A 110 -0.69 6.06 12.68
CA ARG A 110 -0.05 6.76 11.55
C ARG A 110 1.27 6.11 11.17
N ASP A 111 2.10 5.79 12.16
CA ASP A 111 3.42 5.22 11.93
C ASP A 111 3.32 3.77 11.43
N LYS A 112 2.38 2.98 11.96
CA LYS A 112 2.02 1.63 11.46
C LYS A 112 1.54 1.70 10.00
N ASN A 113 0.64 2.64 9.68
CA ASN A 113 0.14 2.85 8.31
C ASN A 113 1.27 3.22 7.33
N TYR A 114 2.15 4.15 7.75
CA TYR A 114 3.29 4.57 6.94
C TYR A 114 4.25 3.41 6.65
N LYS A 115 4.65 2.65 7.70
CA LYS A 115 5.55 1.50 7.57
C LYS A 115 4.95 0.42 6.68
N THR A 116 3.69 0.07 6.89
CA THR A 116 2.98 -0.97 6.12
C THR A 116 2.84 -0.57 4.64
N THR A 117 2.50 0.70 4.38
CA THR A 117 2.41 1.22 3.01
C THR A 117 3.76 1.20 2.29
N ARG A 118 4.84 1.55 2.98
CA ARG A 118 6.20 1.49 2.40
C ARG A 118 6.60 0.05 2.11
N ALA A 119 6.41 -0.86 3.06
CA ALA A 119 6.70 -2.29 2.88
C ALA A 119 5.91 -2.87 1.70
N LEU A 120 4.63 -2.51 1.55
CA LEU A 120 3.81 -2.95 0.42
C LEU A 120 4.42 -2.53 -0.92
N LYS A 121 4.81 -1.27 -1.06
CA LYS A 121 5.43 -0.75 -2.30
C LYS A 121 6.76 -1.44 -2.61
N ASP A 122 7.58 -1.65 -1.59
CA ASP A 122 8.88 -2.32 -1.75
C ASP A 122 8.69 -3.79 -2.18
N THR A 123 7.71 -4.49 -1.59
CA THR A 123 7.35 -5.86 -1.97
C THR A 123 6.79 -5.94 -3.38
N GLU A 124 5.93 -4.99 -3.79
CA GLU A 124 5.43 -4.91 -5.17
C GLU A 124 6.56 -4.73 -6.19
N LYS A 125 7.52 -3.84 -5.90
CA LYS A 125 8.69 -3.64 -6.75
C LYS A 125 9.52 -4.91 -6.87
N LYS A 126 9.81 -5.59 -5.76
CA LYS A 126 10.56 -6.86 -5.77
C LYS A 126 9.84 -7.94 -6.59
N ILE A 127 8.51 -8.01 -6.52
CA ILE A 127 7.72 -8.93 -7.33
C ILE A 127 7.90 -8.63 -8.81
N ASP A 128 7.80 -7.37 -9.22
CA ASP A 128 7.98 -6.95 -10.62
C ASP A 128 9.39 -7.29 -11.13
N ASP A 129 10.42 -6.86 -10.40
CA ASP A 129 11.83 -7.11 -10.74
C ASP A 129 12.11 -8.61 -10.92
N ARG A 130 11.62 -9.45 -10.00
CA ARG A 130 11.81 -10.91 -10.08
C ARG A 130 10.99 -11.56 -11.18
N THR A 131 9.78 -11.07 -11.43
CA THR A 131 8.92 -11.57 -12.52
C THR A 131 9.57 -11.26 -13.87
N GLN A 132 10.12 -10.06 -14.05
CA GLN A 132 10.86 -9.68 -15.26
C GLN A 132 12.11 -10.55 -15.44
N LEU A 133 12.88 -10.79 -14.37
CA LEU A 133 14.03 -11.71 -14.43
C LEU A 133 13.63 -13.12 -14.90
N VAL A 134 12.52 -13.67 -14.38
CA VAL A 134 12.00 -14.98 -14.80
C VAL A 134 11.60 -14.96 -16.27
N ASP A 135 10.77 -13.98 -16.70
CA ASP A 135 10.27 -13.87 -18.07
C ASP A 135 11.41 -13.74 -19.10
N GLN A 136 12.41 -12.89 -18.82
CA GLN A 136 13.56 -12.72 -19.71
C GLN A 136 14.44 -13.97 -19.74
N SER A 137 14.59 -14.67 -18.61
CA SER A 137 15.35 -15.93 -18.56
C SER A 137 14.66 -17.05 -19.35
N GLU A 138 13.33 -17.12 -19.28
CA GLU A 138 12.55 -18.08 -20.06
C GLU A 138 12.63 -17.79 -21.57
N LYS A 139 12.51 -16.52 -21.97
CA LYS A 139 12.71 -16.10 -23.37
C LYS A 139 14.12 -16.42 -23.86
N TYR A 140 15.13 -16.13 -23.05
CA TYR A 140 16.52 -16.46 -23.35
C TYR A 140 16.69 -17.96 -23.61
N LEU A 141 16.19 -18.82 -22.72
CA LEU A 141 16.31 -20.27 -22.88
C LEU A 141 15.52 -20.78 -24.09
N LYS A 142 14.30 -20.28 -24.31
CA LYS A 142 13.42 -20.70 -25.41
C LYS A 142 14.03 -20.46 -26.78
N TYR A 143 14.69 -19.31 -26.99
CA TYR A 143 15.21 -18.91 -28.29
C TYR A 143 16.73 -19.10 -28.44
N LYS A 144 17.39 -19.67 -27.43
CA LYS A 144 18.84 -19.87 -27.40
C LYS A 144 19.35 -20.69 -28.58
N ASP A 145 18.65 -21.77 -28.94
CA ASP A 145 19.12 -22.67 -29.98
C ASP A 145 18.89 -22.12 -31.39
N ILE A 146 17.83 -21.33 -31.59
CA ILE A 146 17.60 -20.55 -32.82
C ILE A 146 18.74 -19.56 -33.03
N TYR A 147 19.10 -18.80 -31.99
CA TYR A 147 20.22 -17.86 -32.06
C TYR A 147 21.56 -18.58 -32.33
N LYS A 148 21.80 -19.74 -31.69
CA LYS A 148 23.01 -20.53 -31.99
C LYS A 148 23.04 -21.00 -33.44
N ALA A 149 21.92 -21.46 -34.00
CA ALA A 149 21.82 -21.86 -35.39
C ALA A 149 22.17 -20.68 -36.32
N TYR A 150 21.53 -19.53 -36.10
CA TYR A 150 21.82 -18.28 -36.82
C TYR A 150 23.31 -17.92 -36.83
N THR A 151 23.97 -17.95 -35.67
CA THR A 151 25.40 -17.59 -35.56
C THR A 151 26.36 -18.56 -36.26
N LYS A 152 25.92 -19.79 -36.56
CA LYS A 152 26.73 -20.83 -37.23
C LYS A 152 26.56 -20.84 -38.75
N LEU A 153 25.52 -20.19 -39.28
CA LEU A 153 25.26 -20.11 -40.71
C LEU A 153 26.31 -19.24 -41.42
N LYS A 154 26.51 -19.50 -42.72
CA LYS A 154 27.33 -18.63 -43.57
C LYS A 154 26.60 -17.32 -43.80
N LYS A 155 27.33 -16.21 -44.02
CA LYS A 155 26.74 -14.88 -44.24
C LYS A 155 25.60 -14.85 -45.29
N ARG A 156 25.75 -15.61 -46.38
CA ARG A 156 24.75 -15.72 -47.45
C ARG A 156 23.43 -16.38 -47.04
N GLU A 157 23.45 -17.22 -46.00
CA GLU A 157 22.29 -17.99 -45.48
C GLU A 157 21.71 -17.31 -44.22
N GLN A 158 22.43 -16.34 -43.64
CA GLN A 158 21.99 -15.63 -42.44
C GLN A 158 20.81 -14.69 -42.71
N GLU A 159 20.76 -14.05 -43.87
CA GLU A 159 19.71 -13.09 -44.20
C GLU A 159 18.33 -13.77 -44.29
N ASP A 160 18.24 -14.87 -45.04
CA ASP A 160 17.00 -15.66 -45.14
C ASP A 160 16.57 -16.21 -43.78
N PHE A 161 17.49 -16.81 -43.01
CA PHE A 161 17.20 -17.31 -41.66
C PHE A 161 16.75 -16.19 -40.70
N TYR A 162 17.36 -15.01 -40.80
CA TYR A 162 16.98 -13.87 -39.98
C TYR A 162 15.56 -13.42 -40.32
N ASN A 163 15.20 -13.35 -41.61
CA ASN A 163 13.87 -12.95 -42.05
C ASN A 163 12.80 -13.97 -41.59
N GLU A 164 13.12 -15.26 -41.57
CA GLU A 164 12.22 -16.31 -41.06
C GLU A 164 12.06 -16.28 -39.53
N HIS A 165 13.13 -15.95 -38.79
CA HIS A 165 13.17 -15.99 -37.32
C HIS A 165 13.35 -14.61 -36.66
N THR A 166 12.89 -13.55 -37.32
CA THR A 166 13.16 -12.16 -36.89
C THR A 166 12.65 -11.91 -35.47
N ALA A 167 11.43 -12.37 -35.15
CA ALA A 167 10.81 -12.16 -33.85
C ALA A 167 11.57 -12.88 -32.73
N GLU A 168 11.97 -14.13 -32.95
CA GLU A 168 12.70 -14.96 -32.00
C GLU A 168 14.08 -14.40 -31.73
N LEU A 169 14.80 -13.96 -32.78
CA LEU A 169 16.12 -13.36 -32.65
C LEU A 169 16.05 -12.03 -31.88
N ILE A 170 15.10 -11.15 -32.19
CA ILE A 170 14.89 -9.89 -31.45
C ILE A 170 14.57 -10.17 -29.98
N LEU A 171 13.66 -11.11 -29.70
CA LEU A 171 13.31 -11.49 -28.33
C LEU A 171 14.52 -12.07 -27.58
N PHE A 172 15.32 -12.91 -28.21
CA PHE A 172 16.54 -13.45 -27.61
C PHE A 172 17.57 -12.37 -27.31
N GLU A 173 17.82 -11.46 -28.25
CA GLU A 173 18.80 -10.38 -28.08
C GLU A 173 18.39 -9.42 -26.97
N SER A 174 17.10 -9.06 -26.91
CA SER A 174 16.57 -8.22 -25.84
C SER A 174 16.71 -8.88 -24.46
N ALA A 175 16.36 -10.18 -24.36
CA ALA A 175 16.52 -10.95 -23.14
C ALA A 175 17.98 -11.08 -22.71
N LYS A 176 18.88 -11.37 -23.67
CA LYS A 176 20.33 -11.45 -23.44
C LYS A 176 20.89 -10.13 -22.92
N LYS A 177 20.48 -8.99 -23.49
CA LYS A 177 20.89 -7.66 -23.03
C LYS A 177 20.42 -7.39 -21.61
N TYR A 178 19.13 -7.60 -21.34
CA TYR A 178 18.56 -7.40 -20.01
C TYR A 178 19.25 -8.26 -18.94
N LEU A 179 19.45 -9.56 -19.21
CA LEU A 179 20.10 -10.47 -18.26
C LEU A 179 21.56 -10.08 -18.01
N LYS A 180 22.28 -9.59 -19.03
CA LYS A 180 23.65 -9.08 -18.85
C LYS A 180 23.68 -7.86 -17.93
N GLU A 181 22.72 -6.95 -18.06
CA GLU A 181 22.62 -5.76 -17.21
C GLU A 181 22.26 -6.12 -15.76
N GLN A 182 21.38 -7.10 -15.54
CA GLN A 182 20.92 -7.48 -14.21
C GLN A 182 21.83 -8.47 -13.46
N LEU A 183 22.51 -9.37 -14.17
CA LEU A 183 23.33 -10.45 -13.59
C LEU A 183 24.84 -10.19 -13.70
N GLY A 184 25.25 -9.18 -14.47
CA GLY A 184 26.66 -8.88 -14.72
C GLY A 184 27.40 -10.06 -15.35
N GLU A 185 28.47 -10.51 -14.71
CA GLU A 185 29.28 -11.64 -15.18
C GLU A 185 28.69 -13.01 -14.83
N SER A 186 27.67 -13.05 -13.95
CA SER A 186 27.04 -14.30 -13.54
C SER A 186 26.22 -14.88 -14.68
N LYS A 187 26.58 -16.09 -15.11
CA LYS A 187 25.89 -16.83 -16.18
C LYS A 187 24.77 -17.73 -15.65
N THR A 188 24.56 -17.78 -14.33
CA THR A 188 23.64 -18.74 -13.70
C THR A 188 22.22 -18.19 -13.67
N LEU A 189 21.31 -18.84 -14.40
CA LEU A 189 19.88 -18.51 -14.41
C LEU A 189 19.14 -19.29 -13.32
N ALA A 190 18.96 -18.67 -12.16
CA ALA A 190 18.29 -19.28 -11.00
C ALA A 190 16.76 -19.23 -11.09
N ILE A 191 16.18 -19.61 -12.23
CA ILE A 191 14.74 -19.43 -12.55
C ILE A 191 13.83 -20.04 -11.47
N SER A 192 14.11 -21.28 -11.05
CA SER A 192 13.30 -21.96 -10.02
C SER A 192 13.29 -21.20 -8.70
N LYS A 193 14.44 -20.65 -8.29
CA LYS A 193 14.59 -19.83 -7.09
C LYS A 193 13.82 -18.51 -7.23
N TRP A 194 13.92 -17.82 -8.36
CA TRP A 194 13.18 -16.57 -8.56
C TRP A 194 11.66 -16.80 -8.59
N LYS A 195 11.19 -17.91 -9.16
CA LYS A 195 9.77 -18.29 -9.11
C LYS A 195 9.28 -18.53 -7.69
N SER A 196 10.07 -19.23 -6.86
CA SER A 196 9.71 -19.45 -5.45
C SER A 196 9.75 -18.15 -4.64
N GLU A 197 10.71 -17.27 -4.89
CA GLU A 197 10.76 -15.92 -4.31
C GLU A 197 9.50 -15.11 -4.67
N VAL A 198 9.09 -15.08 -5.94
CA VAL A 198 7.85 -14.39 -6.38
C VAL A 198 6.63 -14.96 -5.66
N ALA A 199 6.52 -16.28 -5.52
CA ALA A 199 5.41 -16.91 -4.81
C ALA A 199 5.35 -16.49 -3.33
N ASN A 200 6.51 -16.43 -2.67
CA ASN A 200 6.59 -16.00 -1.27
C ASN A 200 6.28 -14.50 -1.11
N LEU A 201 6.82 -13.64 -1.97
CA LEU A 201 6.53 -12.21 -1.95
C LEU A 201 5.05 -11.91 -2.20
N LYS A 202 4.36 -12.70 -3.04
CA LYS A 202 2.90 -12.58 -3.22
C LYS A 202 2.12 -12.90 -1.95
N LYS A 203 2.57 -13.87 -1.15
CA LYS A 203 1.96 -14.18 0.17
C LYS A 203 2.19 -13.03 1.15
N GLU A 204 3.41 -12.49 1.18
CA GLU A 204 3.76 -11.32 2.01
C GLU A 204 2.92 -10.10 1.62
N LYS A 205 2.78 -9.81 0.32
CA LYS A 205 1.91 -8.75 -0.19
C LYS A 205 0.48 -8.88 0.34
N LYS A 206 -0.08 -10.10 0.31
CA LYS A 206 -1.44 -10.36 0.83
C LYS A 206 -1.52 -10.08 2.34
N SER A 207 -0.50 -10.48 3.11
CA SER A 207 -0.43 -10.19 4.54
C SER A 207 -0.38 -8.69 4.83
N LEU A 208 0.44 -7.93 4.09
CA LEU A 208 0.55 -6.48 4.23
C LEU A 208 -0.78 -5.78 3.87
N TYR A 209 -1.50 -6.30 2.89
CA TYR A 209 -2.82 -5.80 2.55
C TYR A 209 -3.84 -6.01 3.67
N ASN A 210 -3.86 -7.18 4.31
CA ASN A 210 -4.72 -7.43 5.45
C ASN A 210 -4.42 -6.45 6.60
N GLN A 211 -3.14 -6.16 6.88
CA GLN A 211 -2.76 -5.16 7.88
C GLN A 211 -3.29 -3.75 7.54
N ILE A 212 -3.35 -3.38 6.26
CA ILE A 212 -3.94 -2.11 5.84
C ILE A 212 -5.45 -2.09 6.09
N LEU A 213 -6.14 -3.23 5.89
CA LEU A 213 -7.56 -3.34 6.20
C LEU A 213 -7.84 -3.23 7.70
N GLU A 214 -7.04 -3.88 8.55
CA GLU A 214 -7.13 -3.73 10.00
C GLU A 214 -6.94 -2.27 10.43
N ILE A 215 -5.91 -1.59 9.91
CA ILE A 215 -5.68 -0.17 10.20
C ILE A 215 -6.86 0.69 9.73
N ARG A 216 -7.51 0.32 8.62
CA ARG A 216 -8.70 1.01 8.14
C ARG A 216 -9.82 0.89 9.16
N GLU A 217 -10.16 -0.32 9.58
CA GLU A 217 -11.19 -0.59 10.59
C GLU A 217 -10.88 0.13 11.91
N GLU A 218 -9.61 0.22 12.31
CA GLU A 218 -9.21 0.94 13.53
C GLU A 218 -9.40 2.48 13.44
N VAL A 219 -9.55 3.02 12.23
CA VAL A 219 -9.64 4.45 11.91
C VAL A 219 -11.06 4.86 11.42
N GLU A 220 -11.91 3.89 11.06
CA GLU A 220 -13.34 4.13 10.79
C GLU A 220 -14.14 4.24 12.08
#